data_AF-A0A832IW14-F1
#
_entry.id   AF-A0A832IW14-F1
#
_cell.length_a   1.000
_cell.length_b   1.000
_cell.length_c   1.000
_cell.angle_alpha   90.00
_cell.angle_beta   90.00
_cell.angle_gamma   90.00
#
_symmetry.space_group_name_H-M   'P 1'
#
loop_
_entity.id
_entity.type
_entity.pdbx_description
1 polymer ?
#
loop_
_entity_poly.entity_id
_entity_poly.type
_entity_poly.pdbx_seq_one_letter_code
_entity_poly.pdbx_strand_id
1 'polypeptide(L)' 'RMEKEITRLKGMIDTIEKKLGNEQFVSKAPVHVIEKERVKLNSMKLSLAKLRENYEAMKSDS' A
#
# COMPACT_ATOMS: atom_id res chain seq x y z
N ARG A 1 -3.57 17.49 -6.16
CA ARG A 1 -2.26 16.78 -6.18
C ARG A 1 -2.25 15.60 -5.20
N MET A 2 -2.72 15.78 -3.96
CA MET A 2 -2.80 14.71 -2.95
C MET A 2 -3.70 13.53 -3.35
N GLU A 3 -4.90 13.76 -3.92
CA GLU A 3 -5.75 12.66 -4.43
C GLU A 3 -5.04 11.76 -5.45
N LYS A 4 -4.27 12.33 -6.39
CA LYS A 4 -3.52 11.55 -7.38
C LYS A 4 -2.49 10.66 -6.70
N GLU A 5 -1.84 11.17 -5.66
CA GLU A 5 -0.85 10.41 -4.89
C GLU A 5 -1.49 9.30 -4.04
N ILE A 6 -2.64 9.59 -3.42
CA ILE A 6 -3.47 8.58 -2.72
C ILE A 6 -3.84 7.44 -3.69
N THR A 7 -4.34 7.78 -4.88
CA THR A 7 -4.72 6.80 -5.91
C THR A 7 -3.52 6.00 -6.41
N ARG A 8 -2.35 6.63 -6.60
CA ARG A 8 -1.11 5.96 -6.99
C ARG A 8 -0.67 4.94 -5.92
N LEU A 9 -0.64 5.35 -4.65
CA LEU A 9 -0.27 4.49 -3.54
C LEU A 9 -1.26 3.32 -3.38
N LYS A 10 -2.56 3.56 -3.54
CA LYS A 10 -3.58 2.49 -3.57
C LYS A 10 -3.31 1.47 -4.67
N GLY A 11 -3.06 1.91 -5.90
CA GLY A 11 -2.78 0.98 -7.00
C GLY A 11 -1.52 0.13 -6.76
N MET A 12 -0.49 0.71 -6.12
CA MET A 12 0.70 -0.03 -5.71
C MET A 12 0.40 -1.06 -4.62
N ILE A 13 -0.37 -0.68 -3.60
CA ILE A 13 -0.84 -1.55 -2.51
C ILE A 13 -1.62 -2.73 -3.08
N ASP A 14 -2.63 -2.47 -3.91
CA ASP A 14 -3.48 -3.50 -4.53
C ASP A 14 -2.65 -4.51 -5.33
N THR A 15 -1.62 -4.04 -6.02
CA THR A 15 -0.72 -4.91 -6.80
C THR A 15 0.08 -5.85 -5.90
N ILE A 16 0.61 -5.34 -4.78
CA ILE A 16 1.37 -6.15 -3.82
C ILE A 16 0.44 -7.11 -3.07
N GLU A 17 -0.76 -6.66 -2.69
CA GLU A 17 -1.77 -7.52 -2.05
C GLU A 17 -2.20 -8.66 -2.97
N LYS A 18 -2.42 -8.40 -4.26
CA LYS A 18 -2.71 -9.45 -5.24
C LYS A 18 -1.57 -10.46 -5.36
N LYS A 19 -0.31 -10.02 -5.32
CA LYS A 19 0.84 -10.94 -5.33
C LYS A 19 0.90 -11.78 -4.06
N LEU A 20 0.74 -11.16 -2.88
CA LEU A 20 0.78 -11.84 -1.59
C LEU A 20 -0.44 -12.72 -1.31
N GLY A 21 -1.58 -12.44 -1.95
CA GLY A 21 -2.77 -13.28 -1.91
C GLY A 21 -2.75 -14.41 -2.95
N ASN A 22 -1.82 -14.39 -3.91
CA ASN A 22 -1.66 -15.47 -4.87
C ASN A 22 -0.85 -16.61 -4.23
N GLU A 23 -1.51 -17.71 -3.89
CA GLU A 23 -0.90 -18.88 -3.29
C GLU A 23 0.24 -19.47 -4.12
N GLN A 24 0.19 -19.39 -5.47
CA GLN A 24 1.29 -19.84 -6.31
C GLN A 24 2.55 -18.98 -6.15
N PHE A 25 2.38 -17.68 -5.89
CA PHE A 25 3.49 -16.79 -5.60
C PHE A 25 4.05 -17.05 -4.20
N VAL A 26 3.18 -17.15 -3.18
CA VAL A 26 3.60 -17.39 -1.79
C VAL A 26 4.27 -18.75 -1.62
N SER A 27 3.79 -19.79 -2.31
CA SER A 27 4.36 -21.13 -2.22
C SER A 27 5.70 -21.28 -2.96
N LYS A 28 5.91 -20.52 -4.04
CA LYS A 28 7.13 -20.61 -4.86
C LYS A 28 8.20 -19.58 -4.52
N ALA A 29 7.80 -18.44 -3.96
CA ALA A 29 8.73 -17.37 -3.64
C ALA A 29 9.47 -17.67 -2.32
N PRO A 30 10.74 -17.26 -2.20
CA PRO A 30 11.47 -17.37 -0.95
C PRO A 30 10.82 -16.55 0.17
N VAL A 31 10.91 -17.03 1.41
CA VAL A 31 10.38 -16.37 2.61
C VAL A 31 10.84 -14.92 2.72
N HIS A 32 12.12 -14.65 2.47
CA HIS A 32 12.69 -13.30 2.54
C HIS A 32 12.05 -12.33 1.51
N VAL A 33 11.60 -12.82 0.35
CA VAL A 33 10.88 -12.00 -0.64
C VAL A 33 9.47 -11.70 -0.14
N ILE A 34 8.77 -12.71 0.40
CA ILE A 34 7.43 -12.54 0.95
C ILE A 34 7.43 -11.56 2.13
N GLU A 35 8.39 -11.69 3.05
CA GLU A 35 8.56 -10.73 4.15
C GLU A 35 8.85 -9.32 3.64
N LYS A 36 9.76 -9.17 2.68
CA LYS A 36 10.07 -7.85 2.10
C LYS A 36 8.85 -7.20 1.46
N GLU A 37 8.05 -7.96 0.72
CA GLU A 37 6.80 -7.48 0.14
C GLU A 37 5.77 -7.13 1.21
N ARG A 38 5.65 -7.91 2.30
CA ARG A 38 4.76 -7.60 3.44
C ARG A 38 5.19 -6.33 4.19
N VAL A 39 6.49 -6.16 4.44
CA VAL A 39 7.04 -4.96 5.08
C VAL A 39 6.79 -3.74 4.19
N LYS A 40 7.05 -3.86 2.88
CA LYS A 40 6.77 -2.81 1.91
C LYS A 40 5.29 -2.45 1.85
N LEU A 41 4.41 -3.44 1.84
CA LEU A 41 2.96 -3.27 1.89
C LEU A 41 2.55 -2.47 3.14
N ASN A 42 3.02 -2.86 4.32
CA ASN A 42 2.71 -2.16 5.56
C ASN A 42 3.22 -0.70 5.55
N SER A 43 4.44 -0.46 5.08
CA SER A 43 4.98 0.89 4.95
C SER A 43 4.16 1.77 3.99
N MET A 44 3.72 1.21 2.87
CA MET A 44 2.84 1.90 1.91
C MET A 44 1.47 2.19 2.52
N LYS A 45 0.88 1.24 3.25
CA LYS A 45 -0.40 1.44 3.96
C LYS A 45 -0.31 2.54 5.01
N LEU A 46 0.76 2.58 5.80
CA LEU A 46 1.03 3.65 6.77
C LEU A 46 1.16 5.01 6.09
N SER A 47 1.92 5.08 5.01
CA SER A 47 2.08 6.30 4.21
C SER A 47 0.74 6.77 3.64
N LEU A 48 -0.06 5.86 3.08
CA LEU A 48 -1.39 6.14 2.56
C LEU A 48 -2.34 6.64 3.65
N ALA A 49 -2.30 6.04 4.84
CA ALA A 49 -3.13 6.45 5.98
C ALA A 49 -2.83 7.89 6.39
N LYS A 50 -1.56 8.23 6.58
CA LYS A 50 -1.12 9.62 6.88
C LYS A 50 -1.51 10.60 5.78
N LEU A 51 -1.35 10.19 4.52
CA LEU A 51 -1.67 11.06 3.38
C LEU A 51 -3.18 11.34 3.29
N ARG A 52 -4.00 10.34 3.60
CA ARG A 52 -5.46 10.47 3.69
C ARG A 52 -5.87 11.34 4.86
N GLU A 53 -5.32 11.10 6.04
CA GLU A 53 -5.59 11.93 7.23
C GLU A 53 -5.30 13.41 6.95
N ASN A 54 -4.13 13.73 6.40
CA ASN A 54 -3.79 15.09 6.01
C ASN A 54 -4.74 15.66 4.94
N TYR A 55 -5.16 14.83 3.98
CA TYR A 55 -6.08 15.26 2.92
C TYR A 55 -7.48 15.57 3.46
N GLU A 56 -8.00 14.72 4.34
CA GLU A 56 -9.30 14.94 5.00
C GLU A 56 -9.26 16.16 5.92
N ALA A 57 -8.19 16.35 6.70
CA ALA A 57 -8.02 17.53 7.56
C ALA A 57 -8.02 18.83 6.74
N MET A 58 -7.32 18.87 5.60
CA MET A 58 -7.33 20.03 4.72
C MET A 58 -8.71 20.27 4.06
N LYS A 59 -9.51 19.22 3.88
CA LYS A 59 -10.86 19.32 3.33
C LYS A 59 -11.90 19.75 4.37
N SER A 60 -11.72 19.40 5.63
CA SER A 60 -12.63 19.83 6.71
C SER A 60 -12.43 21.28 7.12
N ASP A 61 -11.22 21.81 6.89
CA ASP A 61 -10.85 23.20 7.23
C ASP A 61 -11.18 24.22 6.11
N SER A 62 -11.77 23.78 4.98
CA SER A 62 -12.19 24.63 3.84
C SER A 62 -13.70 24.58 3.63
#